data_AF-A0A5K0WIA7-F1
#
_entry.id   AF-A0A5K0WIA7-F1
#
_cell.length_a   1.000
_cell.length_b   1.000
_cell.length_c   1.000
_cell.angle_alpha   90.00
_cell.angle_beta   90.00
_cell.angle_gamma   90.00
#
_symmetry.space_group_name_H-M   'P 1'
#
loop_
_entity.id
_entity.type
_entity.pdbx_description
1 polymer ?
#
loop_
_entity_poly.entity_id
_entity_poly.type
_entity_poly.pdbx_seq_one_letter_code
_entity_poly.pdbx_strand_id
1 'polypeptide(L)'
;LTVQKDMTLLFLYSSGHFAQDGISYIFPPDVTFFVHGRPIEAHRVILSARSPFFRRKFMDDWRHRQEVRFSKGKLSYPALYSLVHFFYSDRLEIAVDDMEDLIRICKVCECEGLRKVLEKELVHQKYAEYKSLRDVDNSQKRFILQGLSLPEEDRLPAAMQRFLRISLSNFSALAILENAEDADSSSQVLANMPSHSMEDLADVCILVSGKIFRCHQVVMASRSEYFKARLSRMTGFREGTAGLHGQSLPLLEEHDLSPETFDKMIEF
;
A
#
# COMPACT_ATOMS: atom_id res chain seq x y z
N LEU A 1 2.86 13.82 -7.18
CA LEU A 1 2.28 14.67 -6.11
C LEU A 1 0.78 14.42 -5.92
N THR A 2 -0.03 14.34 -6.97
CA THR A 2 -1.48 14.06 -6.88
C THR A 2 -1.77 12.66 -6.30
N VAL A 3 -1.25 11.59 -6.93
CA VAL A 3 -1.41 10.20 -6.45
C VAL A 3 -0.99 10.01 -4.99
N GLN A 4 0.14 10.59 -4.58
CA GLN A 4 0.62 10.54 -3.20
C GLN A 4 -0.37 11.23 -2.23
N LYS A 5 -0.94 12.38 -2.61
CA LYS A 5 -1.95 13.06 -1.81
C LYS A 5 -3.21 12.20 -1.69
N ASP A 6 -3.67 11.60 -2.79
CA ASP A 6 -4.87 10.76 -2.79
C ASP A 6 -4.69 9.50 -1.95
N MET A 7 -3.54 8.82 -2.07
CA MET A 7 -3.18 7.70 -1.19
C MET A 7 -3.11 8.11 0.28
N THR A 8 -2.52 9.27 0.58
CA THR A 8 -2.45 9.80 1.95
C THR A 8 -3.86 10.07 2.50
N LEU A 9 -4.74 10.67 1.69
CA LEU A 9 -6.13 10.91 2.07
C LEU A 9 -6.85 9.60 2.35
N LEU A 10 -6.71 8.58 1.51
CA LEU A 10 -7.29 7.26 1.72
C LEU A 10 -6.84 6.63 3.06
N PHE A 11 -5.55 6.77 3.41
CA PHE A 11 -5.03 6.30 4.70
C PHE A 11 -5.62 7.07 5.89
N LEU A 12 -5.71 8.40 5.79
CA LEU A 12 -6.24 9.26 6.86
C LEU A 12 -7.75 9.05 7.08
N TYR A 13 -8.50 8.82 6.01
CA TYR A 13 -9.91 8.45 6.08
C TYR A 13 -10.08 7.08 6.77
N SER A 14 -9.29 6.08 6.38
CA SER A 14 -9.30 4.76 7.01
C SER A 14 -9.01 4.86 8.52
N SER A 15 -7.96 5.59 8.91
CA SER A 15 -7.52 5.71 10.31
C SER A 15 -8.46 6.54 11.22
N GLY A 16 -9.65 6.93 10.76
CA GLY A 16 -10.72 7.50 11.57
C GLY A 16 -10.52 8.95 12.04
N HIS A 17 -9.66 9.75 11.40
CA HIS A 17 -9.38 11.12 11.86
C HIS A 17 -10.23 12.24 11.23
N PHE A 18 -11.11 11.95 10.28
CA PHE A 18 -12.14 12.90 9.81
C PHE A 18 -13.39 12.13 9.37
N ALA A 19 -14.20 11.71 10.34
CA ALA A 19 -15.53 11.16 10.08
C ALA A 19 -16.52 12.30 9.84
N GLN A 20 -16.50 12.89 8.64
CA GLN A 20 -17.61 13.76 8.23
C GLN A 20 -17.99 13.72 6.75
N ASP A 21 -17.21 13.09 5.87
CA ASP A 21 -17.62 12.86 4.47
C ASP A 21 -17.60 11.38 4.13
N GLY A 22 -18.69 10.86 3.55
CA GLY A 22 -18.94 9.45 3.20
C GLY A 22 -17.99 8.82 2.15
N ILE A 23 -16.80 9.39 1.95
CA ILE A 23 -15.74 8.91 1.05
C ILE A 23 -14.92 7.79 1.74
N SER A 24 -14.93 7.73 3.07
CA SER A 24 -14.09 6.83 3.88
C SER A 24 -14.37 5.33 3.71
N TYR A 25 -15.45 4.94 3.04
CA TYR A 25 -15.85 3.53 2.91
C TYR A 25 -15.65 2.96 1.50
N ILE A 26 -15.11 3.74 0.56
CA ILE A 26 -15.07 3.30 -0.84
C ILE A 26 -14.04 2.18 -1.05
N PHE A 27 -12.87 2.26 -0.40
CA PHE A 27 -11.84 1.22 -0.47
C PHE A 27 -11.32 0.95 0.95
N PRO A 28 -11.88 -0.04 1.66
CA PRO A 28 -11.52 -0.30 3.04
C PRO A 28 -10.12 -0.92 3.16
N PRO A 29 -9.43 -0.70 4.29
CA PRO A 29 -8.18 -1.38 4.60
C PRO A 29 -8.38 -2.90 4.65
N ASP A 30 -7.42 -3.65 4.11
CA ASP A 30 -7.42 -5.12 4.05
C ASP A 30 -6.49 -5.76 5.10
N VAL A 31 -5.90 -4.94 5.97
CA VAL A 31 -5.13 -5.34 7.14
C VAL A 31 -5.17 -4.29 8.24
N THR A 32 -5.26 -4.73 9.49
CA THR A 32 -5.14 -3.88 10.69
C THR A 32 -4.05 -4.39 11.62
N PHE A 33 -3.12 -3.51 11.99
CA PHE A 33 -2.12 -3.79 13.02
C PHE A 33 -2.58 -3.25 14.38
N PHE A 34 -2.57 -4.09 15.41
CA PHE A 34 -2.81 -3.63 16.78
C PHE A 34 -1.49 -3.54 17.55
N VAL A 35 -1.13 -2.32 17.94
CA VAL A 35 0.05 -2.04 18.77
C VAL A 35 -0.43 -1.41 20.07
N HIS A 36 -0.14 -2.05 21.21
CA HIS A 36 -0.66 -1.64 22.51
C HIS A 36 -2.20 -1.49 22.56
N GLY A 37 -2.92 -2.28 21.76
CA GLY A 37 -4.39 -2.22 21.65
C GLY A 37 -4.93 -1.11 20.76
N ARG A 38 -4.06 -0.27 20.18
CA ARG A 38 -4.44 0.78 19.23
C ARG A 38 -4.34 0.25 17.78
N PRO A 39 -5.36 0.47 16.93
CA PRO A 39 -5.34 0.03 15.55
C PRO A 39 -4.49 0.96 14.66
N ILE A 40 -3.87 0.38 13.65
CA ILE A 40 -3.27 1.04 12.48
C ILE A 40 -3.78 0.28 11.26
N GLU A 41 -4.71 0.89 10.54
CA GLU A 41 -5.35 0.31 9.37
C GLU A 41 -4.56 0.62 8.10
N ALA A 42 -4.41 -0.35 7.20
CA ALA A 42 -3.62 -0.17 6.00
C ALA A 42 -4.04 -1.09 4.84
N HIS A 43 -3.42 -0.87 3.68
CA HIS A 43 -3.59 -1.63 2.45
C HIS A 43 -2.32 -2.45 2.18
N ARG A 44 -2.43 -3.77 2.09
CA ARG A 44 -1.31 -4.70 1.84
C ARG A 44 -0.52 -4.33 0.61
N VAL A 45 -1.19 -3.89 -0.46
CA VAL A 45 -0.54 -3.50 -1.72
C VAL A 45 0.47 -2.36 -1.50
N ILE A 46 0.11 -1.35 -0.70
CA ILE A 46 0.98 -0.21 -0.42
C ILE A 46 2.13 -0.66 0.48
N LEU A 47 1.85 -1.38 1.56
CA LEU A 47 2.91 -1.87 2.45
C LEU A 47 3.90 -2.81 1.73
N SER A 48 3.40 -3.68 0.84
CA SER A 48 4.23 -4.62 0.06
C SER A 48 5.10 -3.92 -0.97
N ALA A 49 4.59 -2.86 -1.59
CA ALA A 49 5.37 -2.04 -2.51
C ALA A 49 6.51 -1.30 -1.78
N ARG A 50 6.26 -0.88 -0.54
CA ARG A 50 7.17 -0.04 0.25
C ARG A 50 8.12 -0.82 1.17
N SER A 51 7.89 -2.13 1.36
CA SER A 51 8.70 -2.96 2.26
C SER A 51 8.73 -4.43 1.84
N PRO A 52 9.93 -4.98 1.55
CA PRO A 52 10.13 -6.41 1.29
C PRO A 52 9.65 -7.31 2.44
N PHE A 53 9.81 -6.87 3.69
CA PHE A 53 9.33 -7.59 4.86
C PHE A 53 7.82 -7.78 4.84
N PHE A 54 7.06 -6.69 4.65
CA PHE A 54 5.60 -6.75 4.60
C PHE A 54 5.14 -7.63 3.44
N ARG A 55 5.76 -7.47 2.25
CA ARG A 55 5.48 -8.31 1.09
C ARG A 55 5.60 -9.81 1.43
N ARG A 56 6.74 -10.24 1.99
CA ARG A 56 6.95 -11.65 2.39
C ARG A 56 5.94 -12.11 3.42
N LYS A 57 5.68 -11.30 4.45
CA LYS A 57 4.70 -11.66 5.49
C LYS A 57 3.30 -11.85 4.93
N PHE A 58 2.87 -11.05 3.96
CA PHE A 58 1.57 -11.22 3.30
C PHE A 58 1.51 -12.38 2.30
N MET A 59 2.65 -12.94 1.90
CA MET A 59 2.71 -14.20 1.15
C MET A 59 2.66 -15.42 2.07
N ASP A 60 3.16 -15.27 3.29
CA ASP A 60 3.33 -16.34 4.27
C ASP A 60 2.37 -16.18 5.47
N ASP A 61 2.93 -15.88 6.66
CA ASP A 61 2.26 -15.92 7.96
C ASP A 61 0.97 -15.08 8.06
N TRP A 62 0.90 -13.97 7.31
CA TRP A 62 -0.19 -12.99 7.35
C TRP A 62 -1.11 -13.07 6.14
N ARG A 63 -0.93 -14.06 5.27
CA ARG A 63 -1.66 -14.19 4.00
C ARG A 63 -3.18 -14.05 4.14
N HIS A 64 -3.76 -14.74 5.12
CA HIS A 64 -5.22 -14.74 5.33
C HIS A 64 -5.65 -13.95 6.58
N ARG A 65 -4.74 -13.16 7.17
CA ARG A 65 -4.99 -12.46 8.43
C ARG A 65 -5.42 -11.03 8.21
N GLN A 66 -6.68 -10.71 8.42
CA GLN A 66 -7.17 -9.33 8.45
C GLN A 66 -6.59 -8.52 9.62
N GLU A 67 -6.22 -9.19 10.72
CA GLU A 67 -5.64 -8.54 11.90
C GLU A 67 -4.29 -9.15 12.29
N VAL A 68 -3.35 -8.27 12.68
CA VAL A 68 -2.04 -8.64 13.20
C VAL A 68 -1.83 -7.91 14.53
N ARG A 69 -1.72 -8.66 15.62
CA ARG A 69 -1.61 -8.11 16.98
C ARG A 69 -0.19 -8.30 17.51
N PHE A 70 0.47 -7.20 17.86
CA PHE A 70 1.82 -7.23 18.43
C PHE A 70 1.77 -7.28 19.97
N SER A 71 2.68 -8.07 20.57
CA SER A 71 2.79 -8.15 22.03
C SER A 71 3.20 -6.81 22.64
N LYS A 72 2.68 -6.49 23.83
CA LYS A 72 3.04 -5.27 24.57
C LYS A 72 4.56 -5.18 24.78
N GLY A 73 5.12 -4.01 24.50
CA GLY A 73 6.53 -3.67 24.78
C GLY A 73 7.53 -4.05 23.68
N LYS A 74 7.09 -4.70 22.60
CA LYS A 74 7.97 -5.08 21.49
C LYS A 74 8.03 -4.04 20.37
N LEU A 75 7.05 -3.14 20.30
CA LEU A 75 6.85 -2.25 19.15
C LEU A 75 6.23 -0.93 19.58
N SER A 76 6.87 0.17 19.24
CA SER A 76 6.34 1.52 19.48
C SER A 76 5.23 1.83 18.49
N TYR A 77 4.05 2.21 19.01
CA TYR A 77 2.92 2.68 18.18
C TYR A 77 3.29 3.91 17.35
N PRO A 78 3.78 5.03 17.93
CA PRO A 78 4.07 6.23 17.15
C PRO A 78 5.12 5.97 16.07
N ALA A 79 6.14 5.15 16.35
CA ALA A 79 7.14 4.80 15.35
C ALA A 79 6.56 3.97 14.19
N LEU A 80 5.76 2.92 14.46
CA LEU A 80 5.13 2.15 13.38
C LEU A 80 4.12 3.02 12.60
N TYR A 81 3.33 3.83 13.29
CA TYR A 81 2.37 4.73 12.67
C TYR A 81 3.06 5.72 11.73
N SER A 82 4.14 6.36 12.17
CA SER A 82 4.93 7.27 11.33
C SER A 82 5.54 6.56 10.12
N LEU A 83 5.99 5.31 10.25
CA LEU A 83 6.48 4.52 9.12
C LEU A 83 5.37 4.19 8.12
N VAL A 84 4.22 3.73 8.60
CA VAL A 84 3.06 3.43 7.74
C VAL A 84 2.60 4.71 7.05
N HIS A 85 2.47 5.83 7.76
CA HIS A 85 2.14 7.12 7.16
C HIS A 85 3.15 7.53 6.07
N PHE A 86 4.45 7.34 6.32
CA PHE A 86 5.50 7.56 5.31
C PHE A 86 5.36 6.63 4.08
N PHE A 87 4.77 5.45 4.23
CA PHE A 87 4.50 4.59 3.07
C PHE A 87 3.41 5.15 2.15
N TYR A 88 2.46 5.95 2.65
CA TYR A 88 1.37 6.53 1.83
C TYR A 88 1.67 7.93 1.32
N SER A 89 2.45 8.68 2.09
CA SER A 89 2.89 10.01 1.78
C SER A 89 4.39 9.90 1.85
N ASP A 90 5.21 10.17 0.85
CA ASP A 90 6.67 10.27 1.04
C ASP A 90 7.09 11.39 2.03
N ARG A 91 6.35 11.67 3.10
CA ARG A 91 6.67 12.57 4.19
C ARG A 91 6.66 11.77 5.49
N LEU A 92 7.81 11.72 6.13
CA LEU A 92 7.96 11.19 7.47
C LEU A 92 7.94 12.36 8.45
N GLU A 93 7.18 12.19 9.52
CA GLU A 93 7.14 13.11 10.64
C GLU A 93 7.14 12.29 11.93
N ILE A 94 8.15 12.51 12.77
CA ILE A 94 8.35 11.71 13.99
C ILE A 94 8.98 12.57 15.09
N ALA A 95 8.64 12.26 16.34
CA ALA A 95 9.33 12.84 17.48
C ALA A 95 10.77 12.34 17.54
N VAL A 96 11.71 13.19 17.97
CA VAL A 96 13.11 12.78 18.13
C VAL A 96 13.24 11.61 19.12
N ASP A 97 12.42 11.59 20.18
CA ASP A 97 12.39 10.52 21.19
C ASP A 97 11.99 9.15 20.61
N ASP A 98 11.15 9.12 19.57
CA ASP A 98 10.67 7.90 18.91
C ASP A 98 11.61 7.44 17.77
N MET A 99 12.66 8.20 17.46
CA MET A 99 13.52 7.95 16.30
C MET A 99 14.30 6.63 16.42
N GLU A 100 14.77 6.29 17.62
CA GLU A 100 15.45 5.01 17.87
C GLU A 100 14.55 3.80 17.62
N ASP A 101 13.29 3.90 18.05
CA ASP A 101 12.28 2.88 17.76
C ASP A 101 12.02 2.78 16.26
N LEU A 102 11.87 3.91 15.57
CA LEU A 102 11.66 3.90 14.12
C LEU A 102 12.85 3.28 13.39
N ILE A 103 14.09 3.56 13.77
CA ILE A 103 15.28 2.92 13.19
C ILE A 103 15.23 1.40 13.36
N ARG A 104 14.85 0.91 14.55
CA ARG A 104 14.66 -0.53 14.79
C ARG A 104 13.60 -1.13 13.88
N ILE A 105 12.47 -0.44 13.71
CA ILE A 105 11.39 -0.89 12.82
C ILE A 105 11.85 -0.88 11.36
N CYS A 106 12.49 0.19 10.88
CA CYS A 106 13.03 0.29 9.51
C CYS A 106 14.00 -0.85 9.19
N LYS A 107 14.81 -1.28 10.17
CA LYS A 107 15.68 -2.45 10.02
C LYS A 107 14.89 -3.75 9.80
N VAL A 108 13.84 -3.98 10.60
CA VAL A 108 12.97 -5.16 10.44
C VAL A 108 12.18 -5.11 9.13
N CYS A 109 11.68 -3.94 8.78
CA CYS A 109 10.91 -3.68 7.57
C CYS A 109 11.76 -3.58 6.29
N GLU A 110 13.09 -3.68 6.42
CA GLU A 110 14.06 -3.60 5.31
C GLU A 110 13.99 -2.27 4.54
N CYS A 111 13.74 -1.16 5.24
CA CYS A 111 13.70 0.20 4.70
C CYS A 111 15.09 0.86 4.80
N GLU A 112 16.08 0.31 4.08
CA GLU A 112 17.50 0.65 4.25
C GLU A 112 17.86 2.12 3.97
N GLY A 113 17.33 2.72 2.89
CA GLY A 113 17.58 4.13 2.57
C GLY A 113 17.07 5.06 3.67
N LEU A 114 15.84 4.83 4.13
CA LEU A 114 15.25 5.58 5.25
C LEU A 114 16.03 5.37 6.56
N ARG A 115 16.39 4.12 6.87
CA ARG A 115 17.17 3.76 8.06
C ARG A 115 18.48 4.56 8.15
N LYS A 116 19.25 4.64 7.05
CA LYS A 116 20.51 5.38 6.99
C LYS A 116 20.34 6.88 7.25
N VAL A 117 19.29 7.48 6.69
CA VAL A 117 18.98 8.91 6.93
C VAL A 117 18.65 9.14 8.39
N LEU A 118 17.82 8.30 8.99
CA LEU A 118 17.45 8.39 10.40
C LEU A 118 18.64 8.19 11.34
N GLU A 119 19.52 7.23 11.06
CA GLU A 119 20.73 7.00 11.87
C GLU A 119 21.65 8.21 11.86
N LYS A 120 21.85 8.83 10.68
CA LYS A 120 22.64 10.06 10.57
C LYS A 120 22.01 11.21 11.35
N GLU A 121 20.70 11.37 11.23
CA GLU A 121 19.96 12.40 11.94
C GLU A 121 20.03 12.22 13.45
N LEU A 122 19.84 10.99 13.95
CA LEU A 122 19.93 10.68 15.37
C LEU A 122 21.29 11.05 15.96
N VAL A 123 22.38 10.80 15.23
CA VAL A 123 23.73 11.21 15.64
C VAL A 123 23.84 12.73 15.72
N HIS A 124 23.29 13.47 14.74
CA HIS A 124 23.28 14.92 14.77
C HIS A 124 22.48 15.47 15.96
N GLN A 125 21.30 14.92 16.23
CA GLN A 125 20.45 15.35 17.35
C GLN A 125 21.16 15.13 18.70
N LYS A 126 21.78 13.96 18.91
CA LYS A 126 22.57 13.68 20.12
C LYS A 126 23.75 14.63 20.29
N TYR A 127 24.43 14.97 19.19
CA TYR A 127 25.56 15.91 19.25
C TYR A 127 25.11 17.35 19.52
N ALA A 128 23.99 17.77 18.93
CA ALA A 128 23.41 19.09 19.17
C ALA A 128 23.00 19.25 20.64
N GLU A 129 22.35 18.23 21.22
CA GLU A 129 21.96 18.21 22.64
C GLU A 129 23.16 18.23 23.59
N TYR A 130 24.22 17.50 23.26
CA TYR A 130 25.46 17.53 24.05
C TYR A 130 26.10 18.93 24.08
N LYS A 131 25.99 19.71 22.99
CA LYS A 131 26.59 21.05 22.87
C LYS A 131 25.72 22.18 23.40
N SER A 132 24.38 22.05 23.36
CA SER A 132 23.49 23.01 24.00
C SER A 132 23.59 22.82 25.52
N LEU A 133 24.15 23.80 26.24
CA LEU A 133 24.19 23.85 27.71
C LEU A 133 22.76 23.91 28.28
N ARG A 134 22.06 22.76 28.31
CA ARG A 134 20.71 22.55 28.88
C ARG A 134 19.81 23.80 28.86
N ASP A 135 19.52 24.33 27.68
CA ASP A 135 18.35 25.19 27.55
C ASP A 135 17.12 24.29 27.73
N VAL A 136 16.35 24.56 28.78
CA VAL A 136 15.18 23.77 29.20
C VAL A 136 13.99 24.14 28.31
N ASP A 137 14.15 24.05 26.99
CA ASP A 137 13.00 24.00 26.11
C ASP A 137 12.44 22.58 26.14
N ASN A 138 11.40 22.40 26.95
CA ASN A 138 10.70 21.12 27.13
C ASN A 138 9.75 20.82 25.94
N SER A 139 9.96 21.47 24.79
CA SER A 139 9.22 21.23 23.57
C SER A 139 9.65 19.89 22.95
N GLN A 140 8.66 19.08 22.54
CA GLN A 140 8.93 17.83 21.85
C GLN A 140 9.51 18.14 20.46
N LYS A 141 10.82 17.98 20.30
CA LYS A 141 11.49 18.17 19.01
C LYS A 141 10.95 17.15 18.00
N ARG A 142 10.67 17.62 16.78
CA ARG A 142 10.16 16.78 15.70
C ARG A 142 11.13 16.81 14.52
N PHE A 143 11.37 15.63 13.96
CA PHE A 143 12.08 15.46 12.71
C PHE A 143 11.08 15.29 11.57
N ILE A 144 11.32 16.01 10.47
CA ILE A 144 10.53 15.94 9.24
C ILE A 144 11.46 15.60 8.09
N LEU A 145 11.12 14.56 7.34
CA LEU A 145 11.83 14.16 6.13
C LEU A 145 10.85 14.13 4.96
N GLN A 146 11.26 14.70 3.83
CA GLN A 146 10.58 14.53 2.55
C GLN A 146 11.28 13.45 1.74
N GLY A 147 10.55 12.61 1.02
CA GLY A 147 11.09 11.48 0.27
C GLY A 147 11.90 11.89 -0.95
N LEU A 148 11.84 13.16 -1.35
CA LEU A 148 12.82 13.74 -2.29
C LEU A 148 14.26 13.66 -1.76
N SER A 149 14.44 13.57 -0.44
CA SER A 149 15.73 13.34 0.21
C SER A 149 16.19 11.88 0.17
N LEU A 150 15.37 10.96 -0.34
CA LEU A 150 15.69 9.54 -0.53
C LEU A 150 16.01 9.22 -1.99
N PRO A 151 16.72 8.11 -2.25
CA PRO A 151 16.89 7.57 -3.61
C PRO A 151 15.54 7.39 -4.31
N GLU A 152 15.52 7.50 -5.64
CA GLU A 152 14.28 7.48 -6.42
C GLU A 152 13.50 6.18 -6.22
N GLU A 153 14.21 5.04 -6.19
CA GLU A 153 13.65 3.71 -5.98
C GLU A 153 12.95 3.53 -4.63
N ASP A 154 13.34 4.33 -3.64
CA ASP A 154 12.78 4.32 -2.29
C ASP A 154 11.59 5.26 -2.16
N ARG A 155 11.21 6.00 -3.20
CA ARG A 155 10.03 6.89 -3.21
C ARG A 155 8.77 6.11 -3.58
N LEU A 156 7.64 6.55 -3.06
CA LEU A 156 6.32 5.94 -3.29
C LEU A 156 6.02 5.73 -4.78
N PRO A 157 6.18 6.72 -5.69
CA PRO A 157 5.84 6.52 -7.10
C PRO A 157 6.63 5.37 -7.74
N ALA A 158 7.96 5.36 -7.57
CA ALA A 158 8.81 4.32 -8.15
C ALA A 158 8.58 2.95 -7.51
N ALA A 159 8.36 2.91 -6.18
CA ALA A 159 8.04 1.68 -5.47
C ALA A 159 6.71 1.07 -5.93
N MET A 160 5.67 1.88 -6.08
CA MET A 160 4.38 1.44 -6.63
C MET A 160 4.52 0.99 -8.08
N GLN A 161 5.22 1.75 -8.93
CA GLN A 161 5.43 1.38 -10.32
C GLN A 161 6.13 0.02 -10.44
N ARG A 162 7.19 -0.24 -9.65
CA ARG A 162 7.82 -1.57 -9.62
C ARG A 162 6.84 -2.67 -9.23
N PHE A 163 5.99 -2.43 -8.24
CA PHE A 163 5.02 -3.42 -7.76
C PHE A 163 3.93 -3.70 -8.81
N LEU A 164 3.39 -2.66 -9.45
CA LEU A 164 2.39 -2.79 -10.50
C LEU A 164 2.93 -3.54 -11.72
N ARG A 165 4.21 -3.32 -12.08
CA ARG A 165 4.87 -4.06 -13.16
C ARG A 165 4.90 -5.58 -12.90
N ILE A 166 4.97 -6.02 -11.64
CA ILE A 166 4.87 -7.45 -11.30
C ILE A 166 3.49 -7.99 -11.70
N SER A 167 2.43 -7.23 -11.40
CA SER A 167 1.05 -7.60 -11.74
C SER A 167 0.86 -7.72 -13.25
N LEU A 168 1.39 -6.75 -14.01
CA LEU A 168 1.33 -6.73 -15.47
C LEU A 168 2.15 -7.89 -16.09
N SER A 169 3.33 -8.18 -15.54
CA SER A 169 4.22 -9.24 -16.03
C SER A 169 3.64 -10.63 -15.79
N ASN A 170 3.05 -10.85 -14.61
CA ASN A 170 2.38 -12.10 -14.29
C ASN A 170 1.20 -12.33 -15.24
N PHE A 171 0.45 -11.28 -15.58
CA PHE A 171 -0.61 -11.40 -16.57
C PHE A 171 -0.08 -11.75 -17.98
N SER A 172 0.98 -11.07 -18.46
CA SER A 172 1.55 -11.41 -19.78
C SER A 172 2.06 -12.85 -19.85
N ALA A 173 2.62 -13.37 -18.76
CA ALA A 173 3.08 -14.75 -18.69
C ALA A 173 1.92 -15.75 -18.79
N LEU A 174 0.77 -15.44 -18.18
CA LEU A 174 -0.44 -16.27 -18.26
C LEU A 174 -1.06 -16.25 -19.65
N ALA A 175 -1.16 -15.08 -20.28
CA ALA A 175 -1.68 -14.95 -21.64
C ALA A 175 -0.87 -15.75 -22.68
N ILE A 176 0.43 -15.94 -22.47
CA ILE A 176 1.30 -16.76 -23.34
C ILE A 176 0.97 -18.26 -23.23
N LEU A 177 0.61 -18.75 -22.03
CA LEU A 177 0.27 -20.16 -21.81
C LEU A 177 -1.08 -20.54 -22.44
N GLU A 178 -1.95 -19.55 -22.66
CA GLU A 178 -3.33 -19.73 -23.13
C GLU A 178 -3.53 -19.59 -24.64
N ASN A 179 -2.50 -19.23 -25.42
CA ASN A 179 -2.59 -19.14 -26.88
C ASN A 179 -2.70 -20.52 -27.59
N ALA A 180 -3.22 -21.55 -26.90
CA ALA A 180 -3.78 -22.75 -27.51
C ALA A 180 -5.27 -22.50 -27.76
N GLU A 181 -5.57 -21.86 -28.89
CA GLU A 181 -6.84 -21.88 -29.65
C GLU A 181 -8.14 -22.04 -28.84
N ASP A 182 -8.70 -20.96 -28.26
CA ASP A 182 -10.16 -20.68 -28.24
C ASP A 182 -10.50 -19.40 -27.45
N ALA A 183 -11.28 -18.48 -28.06
CA ALA A 183 -11.55 -17.13 -27.56
C ALA A 183 -12.75 -17.00 -26.58
N ASP A 184 -13.50 -18.08 -26.34
CA ASP A 184 -14.63 -18.11 -25.38
C ASP A 184 -14.16 -18.38 -23.92
N SER A 185 -12.84 -18.42 -23.74
CA SER A 185 -12.14 -18.99 -22.58
C SER A 185 -11.74 -17.97 -21.53
N SER A 186 -11.75 -16.66 -21.81
CA SER A 186 -11.18 -15.63 -20.91
C SER A 186 -11.89 -15.56 -19.55
N SER A 187 -13.20 -15.79 -19.51
CA SER A 187 -13.98 -15.87 -18.27
C SER A 187 -13.76 -17.20 -17.52
N GLN A 188 -13.51 -18.30 -18.23
CA GLN A 188 -13.24 -19.62 -17.64
C GLN A 188 -11.80 -19.72 -17.09
N VAL A 189 -10.85 -19.04 -17.75
CA VAL A 189 -9.47 -18.85 -17.28
C VAL A 189 -9.48 -18.25 -15.89
N LEU A 190 -10.14 -17.09 -15.70
CA LEU A 190 -10.25 -16.42 -14.40
C LEU A 190 -10.92 -17.26 -13.30
N ALA A 191 -11.77 -18.23 -13.67
CA ALA A 191 -12.44 -19.14 -12.75
C ALA A 191 -11.55 -20.33 -12.35
N ASN A 192 -10.65 -20.77 -13.24
CA ASN A 192 -9.72 -21.88 -13.02
C ASN A 192 -8.34 -21.42 -12.52
N MET A 193 -8.07 -20.11 -12.48
CA MET A 193 -6.83 -19.58 -11.96
C MET A 193 -6.70 -19.89 -10.47
N PRO A 194 -5.64 -20.60 -10.03
CA PRO A 194 -5.40 -20.76 -8.62
C PRO A 194 -5.13 -19.37 -8.02
N SER A 195 -6.06 -18.90 -7.19
CA SER A 195 -5.94 -17.71 -6.33
C SER A 195 -4.67 -17.74 -5.45
N HIS A 196 -3.98 -18.88 -5.42
CA HIS A 196 -2.81 -19.14 -4.61
C HIS A 196 -1.45 -18.77 -5.22
N SER A 197 -1.34 -18.46 -6.53
CA SER A 197 -0.04 -18.35 -7.20
C SER A 197 0.46 -16.93 -7.52
N MET A 198 -0.35 -15.89 -7.35
CA MET A 198 0.00 -14.56 -7.84
C MET A 198 0.42 -13.65 -6.69
N GLU A 199 1.71 -13.31 -6.67
CA GLU A 199 2.38 -12.41 -5.72
C GLU A 199 1.89 -10.94 -5.79
N ASP A 200 0.88 -10.67 -6.60
CA ASP A 200 0.51 -9.34 -7.02
C ASP A 200 -0.53 -8.66 -6.14
N LEU A 201 -1.21 -9.35 -5.23
CA LEU A 201 -2.26 -8.79 -4.35
C LEU A 201 -3.44 -8.12 -5.11
N ALA A 202 -3.67 -8.46 -6.37
CA ALA A 202 -4.76 -7.87 -7.13
C ALA A 202 -6.14 -8.20 -6.53
N ASP A 203 -7.03 -7.22 -6.50
CA ASP A 203 -8.38 -7.29 -5.90
C ASP A 203 -9.50 -6.96 -6.91
N VAL A 204 -9.14 -6.68 -8.17
CA VAL A 204 -10.04 -6.46 -9.30
C VAL A 204 -9.36 -6.82 -10.62
N CYS A 205 -10.13 -7.31 -11.58
CA CYS A 205 -9.74 -7.51 -12.97
C CYS A 205 -10.44 -6.50 -13.87
N ILE A 206 -9.71 -5.86 -14.79
CA ILE A 206 -10.27 -4.93 -15.79
C ILE A 206 -10.10 -5.54 -17.19
N LEU A 207 -11.20 -5.77 -17.91
CA LEU A 207 -11.19 -6.26 -19.30
C LEU A 207 -11.20 -5.08 -20.27
N VAL A 208 -10.11 -4.84 -20.99
CA VAL A 208 -9.99 -3.76 -21.98
C VAL A 208 -9.77 -4.37 -23.35
N SER A 209 -10.74 -4.22 -24.27
CA SER A 209 -10.64 -4.74 -25.65
C SER A 209 -10.21 -6.22 -25.73
N GLY A 210 -10.78 -7.09 -24.88
CA GLY A 210 -10.45 -8.52 -24.83
C GLY A 210 -9.20 -8.87 -23.99
N LYS A 211 -8.43 -7.88 -23.52
CA LYS A 211 -7.27 -8.08 -22.64
C LYS A 211 -7.65 -7.85 -21.19
N ILE A 212 -7.36 -8.81 -20.31
CA ILE A 212 -7.60 -8.69 -18.87
C ILE A 212 -6.40 -8.04 -18.19
N PHE A 213 -6.63 -7.19 -17.20
CA PHE A 213 -5.60 -6.59 -16.37
C PHE A 213 -5.92 -6.85 -14.91
N ARG A 214 -4.97 -7.44 -14.18
CA ARG A 214 -5.06 -7.63 -12.72
C ARG A 214 -4.59 -6.36 -12.03
N CYS A 215 -5.46 -5.74 -11.26
CA CYS A 215 -5.26 -4.41 -10.70
C CYS A 215 -5.63 -4.34 -9.22
N HIS A 216 -5.37 -3.18 -8.63
CA HIS A 216 -5.69 -2.86 -7.24
C HIS A 216 -6.65 -1.69 -7.21
N GLN A 217 -7.82 -1.87 -6.61
CA GLN A 217 -8.87 -0.86 -6.57
C GLN A 217 -8.37 0.46 -5.97
N VAL A 218 -7.65 0.37 -4.85
CA VAL A 218 -7.06 1.54 -4.16
C VAL A 218 -6.08 2.30 -5.05
N VAL A 219 -5.31 1.59 -5.89
CA VAL A 219 -4.35 2.20 -6.81
C VAL A 219 -5.08 2.84 -7.98
N MET A 220 -6.00 2.12 -8.62
CA MET A 220 -6.81 2.63 -9.72
C MET A 220 -7.57 3.90 -9.33
N ALA A 221 -8.18 3.89 -8.16
CA ALA A 221 -8.92 5.03 -7.63
C ALA A 221 -8.01 6.23 -7.29
N SER A 222 -6.78 6.00 -6.84
CA SER A 222 -5.81 7.08 -6.59
C SER A 222 -5.24 7.72 -7.86
N ARG A 223 -5.41 7.04 -9.01
CA ARG A 223 -4.82 7.40 -10.30
C ARG A 223 -5.83 7.98 -11.28
N SER A 224 -7.11 7.66 -11.09
CA SER A 224 -8.16 8.01 -12.03
C SER A 224 -9.46 8.27 -11.28
N GLU A 225 -9.94 9.52 -11.32
CA GLU A 225 -11.26 9.89 -10.79
C GLU A 225 -12.39 9.14 -11.51
N TYR A 226 -12.18 8.81 -12.79
CA TYR A 226 -13.09 7.92 -13.53
C TYR A 226 -13.18 6.55 -12.85
N PHE A 227 -12.05 5.88 -12.58
CA PHE A 227 -12.07 4.58 -11.93
C PHE A 227 -12.50 4.65 -10.48
N LYS A 228 -12.15 5.71 -9.75
CA LYS A 228 -12.65 5.95 -8.39
C LYS A 228 -14.17 6.02 -8.37
N ALA A 229 -14.77 6.81 -9.24
CA ALA A 229 -16.23 6.92 -9.36
C ALA A 229 -16.86 5.59 -9.81
N ARG A 230 -16.25 4.91 -10.79
CA ARG A 230 -16.76 3.66 -11.35
C ARG A 230 -16.72 2.51 -10.34
N LEU A 231 -15.58 2.31 -9.67
CA LEU A 231 -15.39 1.27 -8.66
C LEU A 231 -16.22 1.53 -7.39
N SER A 232 -16.46 2.80 -7.03
CA SER A 232 -17.33 3.13 -5.89
C SER A 232 -18.77 2.63 -6.03
N ARG A 233 -19.24 2.42 -7.26
CA ARG A 233 -20.57 1.86 -7.53
C ARG A 233 -20.57 0.33 -7.48
N MET A 234 -19.41 -0.31 -7.56
CA MET A 234 -19.28 -1.77 -7.48
C MET A 234 -19.32 -2.28 -6.03
N THR A 235 -18.89 -1.47 -5.06
CA THR A 235 -18.79 -1.89 -3.65
C THR A 235 -20.17 -2.09 -3.02
N GLY A 236 -21.19 -1.33 -3.43
CA GLY A 236 -22.58 -1.50 -2.99
C GLY A 236 -23.23 -2.82 -3.42
N PHE A 237 -22.64 -3.58 -4.35
CA PHE A 237 -23.13 -4.90 -4.76
C PHE A 237 -22.55 -6.06 -3.94
N ARG A 238 -21.45 -5.86 -3.19
CA ARG A 238 -20.74 -6.95 -2.48
C ARG A 238 -21.19 -7.13 -1.02
N GLU A 239 -22.02 -6.25 -0.49
CA GLU A 239 -22.51 -6.28 0.89
C GLU A 239 -23.41 -7.51 1.21
N GLY A 240 -23.83 -8.26 0.18
CA GLY A 240 -24.54 -9.55 0.31
C GLY A 240 -23.67 -10.81 0.27
N THR A 241 -22.34 -10.70 0.09
CA THR A 241 -21.44 -11.86 -0.13
C THR A 241 -20.43 -12.09 0.99
N ALA A 242 -20.83 -11.86 2.25
CA ALA A 242 -20.03 -12.17 3.43
C ALA A 242 -19.89 -13.70 3.71
N GLY A 243 -20.05 -14.58 2.73
CA GLY A 243 -20.13 -16.02 3.01
C GLY A 243 -19.96 -17.03 1.88
N LEU A 244 -19.45 -16.68 0.68
CA LEU A 244 -19.23 -17.68 -0.37
C LEU A 244 -17.84 -17.56 -1.01
N HIS A 245 -16.99 -18.53 -0.67
CA HIS A 245 -15.77 -18.88 -1.38
C HIS A 245 -16.11 -19.22 -2.85
N GLY A 246 -15.80 -18.29 -3.76
CA GLY A 246 -15.72 -18.50 -5.20
C GLY A 246 -14.49 -17.75 -5.74
N GLN A 247 -13.56 -18.48 -6.35
CA GLN A 247 -12.14 -18.14 -6.56
C GLN A 247 -11.82 -17.04 -7.60
N SER A 248 -12.75 -16.18 -8.00
CA SER A 248 -12.52 -15.20 -9.06
C SER A 248 -12.59 -13.75 -8.57
N LEU A 249 -11.61 -12.93 -8.97
CA LEU A 249 -11.62 -11.48 -8.71
C LEU A 249 -12.79 -10.82 -9.45
N PRO A 250 -13.41 -9.75 -8.92
CA PRO A 250 -14.41 -8.99 -9.63
C PRO A 250 -13.89 -8.53 -11.00
N LEU A 251 -14.63 -8.79 -12.07
CA LEU A 251 -14.29 -8.39 -13.43
C LEU A 251 -15.09 -7.14 -13.84
N LEU A 252 -14.41 -6.12 -14.34
CA LEU A 252 -15.01 -4.90 -14.86
C LEU A 252 -14.63 -4.71 -16.34
N GLU A 253 -15.61 -4.61 -17.22
CA GLU A 253 -15.37 -4.36 -18.64
C GLU A 253 -15.16 -2.88 -18.93
N GLU A 254 -14.03 -2.52 -19.52
CA GLU A 254 -13.68 -1.17 -19.93
C GLU A 254 -13.78 -1.04 -21.45
N HIS A 255 -14.62 -0.11 -21.90
CA HIS A 255 -14.93 0.10 -23.31
C HIS A 255 -14.41 1.43 -23.84
N ASP A 256 -14.11 2.40 -22.96
CA ASP A 256 -13.75 3.76 -23.36
C ASP A 256 -12.24 3.94 -23.53
N LEU A 257 -11.44 2.94 -23.15
CA LEU A 257 -9.97 3.00 -23.17
C LEU A 257 -9.38 1.92 -24.09
N SER A 258 -8.30 2.28 -24.79
CA SER A 258 -7.44 1.29 -25.45
C SER A 258 -6.54 0.58 -24.42
N PRO A 259 -6.06 -0.64 -24.70
CA PRO A 259 -5.11 -1.33 -23.83
C PRO A 259 -3.85 -0.50 -23.52
N GLU A 260 -3.32 0.26 -24.48
CA GLU A 260 -2.12 1.09 -24.32
C GLU A 260 -2.40 2.31 -23.44
N THR A 261 -3.59 2.90 -23.58
CA THR A 261 -4.01 4.03 -22.74
C THR A 261 -4.20 3.58 -21.29
N PHE A 262 -4.81 2.40 -21.11
CA PHE A 262 -5.01 1.80 -19.82
C PHE A 262 -3.68 1.42 -19.14
N ASP A 263 -2.77 0.81 -19.88
CA ASP A 263 -1.43 0.43 -19.39
C ASP A 263 -0.67 1.66 -18.88
N LYS A 264 -0.64 2.74 -19.68
CA LYS A 264 -0.05 4.02 -19.27
C LYS A 264 -0.70 4.59 -18.02
N MET A 265 -2.02 4.52 -17.89
CA MET A 265 -2.71 5.02 -16.68
C MET A 265 -2.28 4.26 -15.42
N ILE A 266 -2.04 2.95 -15.52
CA ILE A 266 -1.59 2.16 -14.37
C ILE A 266 -0.13 2.46 -14.02
N GLU A 267 0.72 2.66 -15.03
CA GLU A 267 2.14 2.94 -14.84
C GLU A 267 2.41 4.29 -14.17
N PHE A 268 1.64 5.34 -14.53
CA PHE A 268 1.86 6.73 -14.09
C PHE A 268 0.99 7.11 -12.90
#